data_AF-A0A4Q6ELP9-F1
#
_entry.id   AF-A0A4Q6ELP9-F1
#
_cell.length_a   1.000
_cell.length_b   1.000
_cell.length_c   1.000
_cell.angle_alpha   90.00
_cell.angle_beta   90.00
_cell.angle_gamma   90.00
#
_symmetry.space_group_name_H-M   'P 1'
#
loop_
_entity.id
_entity.type
_entity.pdbx_description
1 polymer ?
#
loop_
_entity_poly.entity_id
_entity_poly.type
_entity_poly.pdbx_seq_one_letter_code
_entity_poly.pdbx_strand_id
1 'polypeptide(L)'
;ANEGIAGALYATGYASLGEKADFYDDRFGPKAYAPRGYYSSEVFRRPPAALEPYLARCEDNWKNLEKPKGDKRRALLWACAQVRLMNSFIDANNLSELEKVIDLNSAYSYMFAVSFSGHWDSFLGNANNDFLYFRADPAAPYGGTWFVLPWDLDHTFGVSAPQQAGAPYDQFASRTENRLFTFLLNHPESKRRYLEIARARLASLSEASILEAVKVESGQLKAARLGTWEEKRGVDYAGATAGLLKFLSDRFKALRASLAALP
;
A
#
# COMPACT_ATOMS: atom_id res chain seq x y z
N ALA A 1 8.95 7.70 -4.27
CA ALA A 1 8.23 8.86 -4.86
C ALA A 1 8.27 8.78 -6.38
N ASN A 2 9.45 8.71 -6.99
CA ASN A 2 9.61 8.75 -8.46
C ASN A 2 8.83 7.64 -9.20
N GLU A 3 8.86 6.38 -8.75
CA GLU A 3 8.10 5.29 -9.39
C GLU A 3 6.59 5.52 -9.36
N GLY A 4 6.05 5.99 -8.23
CA GLY A 4 4.61 6.33 -8.13
C GLY A 4 4.23 7.58 -8.94
N ILE A 5 5.14 8.56 -9.05
CA ILE A 5 4.94 9.75 -9.90
C ILE A 5 4.87 9.34 -11.37
N ALA A 6 5.84 8.54 -11.83
CA ALA A 6 5.85 8.01 -13.19
C ALA A 6 4.60 7.18 -13.46
N GLY A 7 4.25 6.24 -12.56
CA GLY A 7 3.05 5.42 -12.66
C GLY A 7 1.76 6.24 -12.77
N ALA A 8 1.59 7.28 -11.95
CA ALA A 8 0.40 8.14 -12.01
C ALA A 8 0.35 9.03 -13.26
N LEU A 9 1.50 9.51 -13.76
CA LEU A 9 1.57 10.24 -15.03
C LEU A 9 1.16 9.35 -16.21
N TYR A 10 1.64 8.11 -16.23
CA TYR A 10 1.24 7.10 -17.19
C TYR A 10 -0.26 6.79 -17.08
N ALA A 11 -0.75 6.39 -15.91
CA ALA A 11 -2.16 6.02 -15.74
C ALA A 11 -3.13 7.17 -16.09
N THR A 12 -2.83 8.40 -15.65
CA THR A 12 -3.65 9.58 -15.97
C THR A 12 -3.61 9.92 -17.45
N GLY A 13 -2.42 9.84 -18.08
CA GLY A 13 -2.27 10.06 -19.51
C GLY A 13 -3.15 9.11 -20.31
N TYR A 14 -3.08 7.81 -20.02
CA TYR A 14 -3.87 6.80 -20.74
C TYR A 14 -5.38 6.96 -20.54
N ALA A 15 -5.81 7.39 -19.35
CA ALA A 15 -7.21 7.70 -19.10
C ALA A 15 -7.77 8.78 -20.05
N SER A 16 -6.93 9.67 -20.61
CA SER A 16 -7.34 10.66 -21.61
C SER A 16 -7.83 10.04 -22.92
N LEU A 17 -7.47 8.78 -23.19
CA LEU A 17 -7.93 8.04 -24.37
C LEU A 17 -9.29 7.37 -24.16
N GLY A 18 -9.89 7.46 -22.97
CA GLY A 18 -11.09 6.71 -22.60
C GLY A 18 -10.86 5.19 -22.49
N GLU A 19 -9.61 4.75 -22.57
CA GLU A 19 -9.20 3.37 -22.32
C GLU A 19 -8.99 3.17 -20.82
N LYS A 20 -9.42 2.02 -20.27
CA LYS A 20 -8.95 1.62 -18.94
C LYS A 20 -7.47 1.27 -19.08
N ALA A 21 -6.62 1.96 -18.34
CA ALA A 21 -5.20 1.65 -18.28
C ALA A 21 -5.02 0.38 -17.41
N ASP A 22 -5.36 -0.80 -17.95
CA ASP A 22 -5.01 -2.06 -17.30
C ASP A 22 -3.51 -2.30 -17.57
N PHE A 23 -2.65 -1.80 -16.68
CA PHE A 23 -1.19 -1.90 -16.77
C PHE A 23 -0.70 -3.33 -16.47
N TYR A 24 -0.93 -4.27 -17.39
CA TYR A 24 -0.24 -5.56 -17.39
C TYR A 24 0.85 -5.54 -18.48
N ASP A 25 2.01 -4.93 -18.19
CA ASP A 25 3.24 -5.20 -18.94
C ASP A 25 4.13 -6.16 -18.15
N ASP A 26 4.10 -7.43 -18.56
CA ASP A 26 4.89 -8.54 -17.98
C ASP A 26 6.42 -8.32 -18.01
N ARG A 27 6.91 -7.23 -18.61
CA ARG A 27 8.34 -6.97 -18.82
C ARG A 27 8.99 -6.10 -17.75
N PHE A 28 8.23 -5.37 -16.92
CA PHE A 28 8.79 -4.40 -15.96
C PHE A 28 8.71 -4.82 -14.49
N GLY A 29 8.06 -5.95 -14.17
CA GLY A 29 8.12 -6.53 -12.83
C GLY A 29 9.39 -7.35 -12.62
N PRO A 30 10.11 -7.25 -11.49
CA PRO A 30 11.08 -8.27 -11.15
C PRO A 30 10.34 -9.61 -11.12
N LYS A 31 10.80 -10.58 -11.94
CA LYS A 31 10.57 -12.01 -11.70
C LYS A 31 11.32 -12.46 -10.44
N ALA A 32 11.20 -11.69 -9.35
CA ALA A 32 11.60 -12.11 -8.04
C ALA A 32 10.66 -13.25 -7.67
N TYR A 33 11.19 -14.46 -7.77
CA TYR A 33 10.64 -15.68 -7.20
C TYR A 33 10.61 -15.57 -5.66
N ALA A 34 9.92 -14.57 -5.10
CA ALA A 34 9.23 -14.79 -3.85
C ALA A 34 8.17 -15.86 -4.18
N PRO A 35 8.03 -16.94 -3.39
CA PRO A 35 6.86 -17.79 -3.51
C PRO A 35 5.66 -16.84 -3.51
N ARG A 36 4.83 -16.87 -4.57
CA ARG A 36 3.55 -16.16 -4.62
C ARG A 36 2.65 -16.71 -3.51
N GLY A 37 2.97 -16.38 -2.27
CA GLY A 37 2.08 -16.50 -1.14
C GLY A 37 1.12 -15.34 -1.28
N TYR A 38 0.05 -15.56 -2.04
CA TYR A 38 -1.13 -14.72 -1.95
C TYR A 38 -1.65 -14.84 -0.52
N TYR A 39 -1.16 -13.99 0.37
CA TYR A 39 -1.91 -13.65 1.57
C TYR A 39 -2.83 -12.53 1.13
N SER A 40 -3.96 -12.90 0.56
CA SER A 40 -5.01 -11.93 0.24
C SER A 40 -5.35 -11.20 1.53
N SER A 41 -5.67 -9.92 1.40
CA SER A 41 -6.15 -9.09 2.50
C SER A 41 -7.26 -9.73 3.33
N GLU A 42 -8.00 -10.71 2.79
CA GLU A 42 -9.04 -11.45 3.49
C GLU A 42 -8.61 -12.05 4.82
N VAL A 43 -7.33 -12.44 4.98
CA VAL A 43 -6.83 -13.01 6.24
C VAL A 43 -6.84 -11.97 7.38
N PHE A 44 -6.78 -10.68 7.04
CA PHE A 44 -6.91 -9.59 8.00
C PHE A 44 -8.33 -9.02 8.09
N ARG A 45 -9.27 -9.46 7.25
CA ARG A 45 -10.66 -8.94 7.28
C ARG A 45 -11.59 -9.69 8.23
N ARG A 46 -11.30 -10.95 8.55
CA ARG A 46 -12.27 -11.83 9.24
C ARG A 46 -11.94 -12.03 10.72
N PRO A 47 -12.93 -12.13 11.63
CA PRO A 47 -12.70 -12.55 13.01
C PRO A 47 -12.13 -13.98 13.06
N PRO A 48 -11.45 -14.41 14.14
CA PRO A 48 -10.76 -15.70 14.19
C PRO A 48 -11.67 -16.89 13.85
N ALA A 49 -12.91 -16.87 14.35
CA ALA A 49 -13.91 -17.91 14.05
C ALA A 49 -14.29 -17.98 12.56
N ALA A 50 -14.28 -16.85 11.83
CA ALA A 50 -14.56 -16.79 10.40
C ALA A 50 -13.30 -17.05 9.54
N LEU A 51 -12.11 -17.05 10.15
CA LEU A 51 -10.88 -17.50 9.53
C LEU A 51 -10.75 -19.03 9.58
N GLU A 52 -11.41 -19.72 10.51
CA GLU A 52 -11.30 -21.19 10.61
C GLU A 52 -11.60 -21.92 9.29
N PRO A 53 -12.66 -21.60 8.52
CA PRO A 53 -12.85 -22.20 7.20
C PRO A 53 -11.80 -21.80 6.15
N TYR A 54 -11.12 -20.66 6.31
CA TYR A 54 -10.03 -20.21 5.42
C TYR A 54 -8.70 -20.89 5.78
N LEU A 55 -8.46 -21.08 7.07
CA LEU A 55 -7.29 -21.74 7.63
C LEU A 55 -7.39 -23.27 7.48
N ALA A 56 -8.58 -23.84 7.70
CA ALA A 56 -8.91 -25.20 7.28
C ALA A 56 -8.81 -25.34 5.76
N ARG A 57 -9.12 -24.29 4.97
CA ARG A 57 -8.81 -24.25 3.52
C ARG A 57 -7.32 -24.09 3.20
N CYS A 58 -6.50 -23.45 4.05
CA CYS A 58 -5.05 -23.52 3.89
C CYS A 58 -4.56 -24.98 4.08
N GLU A 59 -5.24 -25.76 4.91
CA GLU A 59 -5.01 -27.20 5.07
C GLU A 59 -5.69 -28.06 3.96
N ASP A 60 -6.86 -27.67 3.44
CA ASP A 60 -7.72 -28.44 2.52
C ASP A 60 -7.57 -28.07 1.02
N ASN A 61 -7.52 -26.78 0.63
CA ASN A 61 -7.23 -26.36 -0.76
C ASN A 61 -5.87 -26.89 -1.22
N TRP A 62 -5.00 -27.23 -0.27
CA TRP A 62 -3.70 -27.83 -0.50
C TRP A 62 -3.74 -29.32 -0.83
N LYS A 63 -4.74 -30.09 -0.35
CA LYS A 63 -4.90 -31.50 -0.75
C LYS A 63 -5.15 -31.64 -2.26
N ASN A 64 -5.64 -30.58 -2.89
CA ASN A 64 -6.05 -30.52 -4.30
C ASN A 64 -5.10 -29.71 -5.21
N LEU A 65 -4.10 -29.01 -4.66
CA LEU A 65 -3.02 -28.37 -5.44
C LEU A 65 -1.91 -29.41 -5.63
N GLU A 66 -1.54 -29.70 -6.88
CA GLU A 66 -0.50 -30.67 -7.23
C GLU A 66 0.79 -30.45 -6.40
N LYS A 67 0.98 -31.34 -5.42
CA LYS A 67 2.14 -31.56 -4.54
C LYS A 67 3.31 -30.55 -4.68
N PRO A 68 3.29 -29.44 -3.92
CA PRO A 68 4.49 -28.63 -3.76
C PRO A 68 5.48 -29.41 -2.88
N LYS A 69 6.61 -29.81 -3.46
CA LYS A 69 7.68 -30.54 -2.76
C LYS A 69 8.46 -29.61 -1.81
N GLY A 70 8.80 -30.09 -0.60
CA GLY A 70 9.83 -29.49 0.27
C GLY A 70 9.47 -28.19 0.99
N ASP A 71 10.43 -27.26 1.04
CA ASP A 71 10.48 -26.08 1.93
C ASP A 71 9.31 -25.09 1.80
N LYS A 72 8.65 -25.04 0.63
CA LYS A 72 7.49 -24.16 0.39
C LYS A 72 6.32 -24.48 1.33
N ARG A 73 6.13 -25.76 1.69
CA ARG A 73 5.08 -26.19 2.64
C ARG A 73 5.33 -25.62 4.04
N ARG A 74 6.59 -25.66 4.49
CA ARG A 74 6.97 -25.16 5.82
C ARG A 74 6.80 -23.65 5.90
N ALA A 75 7.21 -22.93 4.86
CA ALA A 75 7.07 -21.47 4.79
C ALA A 75 5.59 -21.02 4.89
N LEU A 76 4.68 -21.67 4.15
CA LEU A 76 3.25 -21.32 4.16
C LEU A 76 2.61 -21.55 5.53
N LEU A 77 2.81 -22.73 6.13
CA LEU A 77 2.27 -23.07 7.45
C LEU A 77 2.79 -22.12 8.53
N TRP A 78 4.09 -21.83 8.46
CA TRP A 78 4.74 -20.92 9.38
C TRP A 78 4.15 -19.50 9.27
N ALA A 79 3.92 -18.99 8.06
CA ALA A 79 3.30 -17.68 7.88
C ALA A 79 1.81 -17.65 8.31
N CYS A 80 1.03 -18.71 8.09
CA CYS A 80 -0.32 -18.82 8.65
C CYS A 80 -0.30 -18.79 10.19
N ALA A 81 0.66 -19.45 10.82
CA ALA A 81 0.83 -19.40 12.28
C ALA A 81 1.18 -17.98 12.77
N GLN A 82 2.02 -17.25 12.04
CA GLN A 82 2.31 -15.84 12.37
C GLN A 82 1.09 -14.93 12.23
N VAL A 83 0.25 -15.13 11.21
CA VAL A 83 -0.98 -14.33 11.07
C VAL A 83 -2.00 -14.66 12.17
N ARG A 84 -2.11 -15.92 12.59
CA ARG A 84 -2.88 -16.30 13.79
C ARG A 84 -2.36 -15.58 15.03
N LEU A 85 -1.04 -15.56 15.20
CA LEU A 85 -0.40 -14.90 16.33
C LEU A 85 -0.67 -13.39 16.35
N MET A 86 -0.50 -12.70 15.22
CA MET A 86 -0.85 -11.29 15.06
C MET A 86 -2.32 -11.01 15.44
N ASN A 87 -3.26 -11.80 14.90
CA ASN A 87 -4.68 -11.66 15.22
C ASN A 87 -4.97 -11.89 16.71
N SER A 88 -4.29 -12.85 17.35
CA SER A 88 -4.46 -13.10 18.79
C SER A 88 -4.00 -11.92 19.65
N PHE A 89 -2.95 -11.20 19.24
CA PHE A 89 -2.50 -10.00 19.93
C PHE A 89 -3.44 -8.81 19.70
N ILE A 90 -4.00 -8.70 18.51
CA ILE A 90 -5.05 -7.71 18.21
C ILE A 90 -6.28 -7.97 19.10
N ASP A 91 -6.73 -9.22 19.20
CA ASP A 91 -7.88 -9.60 20.03
C ASP A 91 -7.64 -9.39 21.52
N ALA A 92 -6.41 -9.63 21.98
CA ALA A 92 -5.98 -9.34 23.35
C ALA A 92 -5.71 -7.84 23.61
N ASN A 93 -5.89 -6.97 22.61
CA ASN A 93 -5.55 -5.56 22.65
C ASN A 93 -4.10 -5.30 23.13
N ASN A 94 -3.15 -6.11 22.65
CA ASN A 94 -1.76 -6.15 23.14
C ASN A 94 -0.77 -5.61 22.11
N LEU A 95 -0.60 -4.28 22.10
CA LEU A 95 0.31 -3.60 21.17
C LEU A 95 1.77 -4.04 21.34
N SER A 96 2.23 -4.25 22.58
CA SER A 96 3.63 -4.61 22.85
C SER A 96 4.02 -5.99 22.33
N GLU A 97 3.11 -6.96 22.33
CA GLU A 97 3.35 -8.26 21.71
C GLU A 97 3.22 -8.18 20.18
N LEU A 98 2.28 -7.36 19.68
CA LEU A 98 2.15 -7.12 18.25
C LEU A 98 3.44 -6.54 17.64
N GLU A 99 4.10 -5.62 18.32
CA GLU A 99 5.37 -5.03 17.86
C GLU A 99 6.51 -6.04 17.69
N LYS A 100 6.42 -7.22 18.34
CA LYS A 100 7.42 -8.28 18.18
C LYS A 100 7.22 -9.13 16.92
N VAL A 101 6.04 -9.07 16.30
CA VAL A 101 5.70 -9.85 15.08
C VAL A 101 5.60 -8.99 13.84
N ILE A 102 5.30 -7.69 13.96
CA ILE A 102 5.24 -6.75 12.84
C ILE A 102 6.03 -5.49 13.17
N ASP A 103 6.82 -4.99 12.21
CA ASP A 103 7.50 -3.72 12.35
C ASP A 103 6.47 -2.58 12.29
N LEU A 104 6.11 -2.05 13.46
CA LEU A 104 5.12 -0.99 13.57
C LEU A 104 5.57 0.31 12.88
N ASN A 105 6.86 0.64 12.91
CA ASN A 105 7.35 1.84 12.23
C ASN A 105 7.20 1.74 10.71
N SER A 106 7.41 0.53 10.17
CA SER A 106 7.11 0.22 8.77
C SER A 106 5.61 0.36 8.49
N ALA A 107 4.75 -0.24 9.31
CA ALA A 107 3.29 -0.15 9.16
C ALA A 107 2.80 1.31 9.21
N TYR A 108 3.28 2.12 10.15
CA TYR A 108 2.95 3.54 10.25
C TYR A 108 3.45 4.36 9.04
N SER A 109 4.66 4.04 8.54
CA SER A 109 5.21 4.69 7.34
C SER A 109 4.38 4.33 6.11
N TYR A 110 3.94 3.07 6.00
CA TYR A 110 3.02 2.60 4.98
C TYR A 110 1.68 3.33 5.04
N MET A 111 1.07 3.43 6.23
CA MET A 111 -0.19 4.14 6.41
C MET A 111 -0.08 5.61 6.00
N PHE A 112 1.03 6.27 6.35
CA PHE A 112 1.29 7.63 5.88
C PHE A 112 1.43 7.70 4.36
N ALA A 113 2.17 6.78 3.74
CA ALA A 113 2.36 6.76 2.29
C ALA A 113 1.05 6.57 1.54
N VAL A 114 0.19 5.65 1.98
CA VAL A 114 -1.15 5.43 1.43
C VAL A 114 -2.03 6.66 1.58
N SER A 115 -2.07 7.26 2.77
CA SER A 115 -2.80 8.52 2.98
C SER A 115 -2.25 9.61 2.09
N PHE A 116 -0.93 9.75 1.96
CA PHE A 116 -0.32 10.80 1.15
C PHE A 116 -0.61 10.62 -0.34
N SER A 117 -0.48 9.41 -0.87
CA SER A 117 -0.72 9.15 -2.29
C SER A 117 -2.20 9.04 -2.62
N GLY A 118 -3.09 8.89 -1.64
CA GLY A 118 -4.50 8.62 -1.90
C GLY A 118 -4.73 7.25 -2.52
N HIS A 119 -3.91 6.25 -2.14
CA HIS A 119 -3.98 4.88 -2.66
C HIS A 119 -5.20 4.15 -2.12
N TRP A 120 -6.34 4.35 -2.78
CA TRP A 120 -7.64 3.86 -2.32
C TRP A 120 -7.80 2.34 -2.45
N ASP A 121 -7.01 1.68 -3.30
CA ASP A 121 -7.09 0.22 -3.47
C ASP A 121 -6.22 -0.54 -2.46
N SER A 122 -5.41 0.14 -1.64
CA SER A 122 -4.52 -0.42 -0.60
C SER A 122 -5.23 -1.13 0.57
N PHE A 123 -4.49 -1.73 1.50
CA PHE A 123 -4.98 -2.36 2.74
C PHE A 123 -5.78 -1.43 3.65
N LEU A 124 -5.65 -0.11 3.50
CA LEU A 124 -6.46 0.88 4.21
C LEU A 124 -7.73 1.28 3.45
N GLY A 125 -7.87 0.85 2.21
CA GLY A 125 -9.02 1.07 1.36
C GLY A 125 -9.66 -0.25 0.95
N ASN A 126 -9.42 -0.70 -0.28
CA ASN A 126 -10.03 -1.90 -0.86
C ASN A 126 -9.20 -3.19 -0.69
N ALA A 127 -8.09 -3.09 0.05
CA ALA A 127 -7.16 -4.13 0.43
C ALA A 127 -6.69 -5.03 -0.71
N ASN A 128 -6.14 -4.38 -1.72
CA ASN A 128 -5.47 -4.90 -2.89
C ASN A 128 -4.13 -4.17 -3.04
N ASN A 129 -3.27 -4.61 -3.96
CA ASN A 129 -2.04 -3.88 -4.31
C ASN A 129 -1.06 -3.69 -3.13
N ASP A 130 -0.95 -4.71 -2.26
CA ASP A 130 0.03 -4.73 -1.18
C ASP A 130 0.60 -6.13 -0.94
N PHE A 131 1.81 -6.17 -0.40
CA PHE A 131 2.45 -7.39 0.06
C PHE A 131 2.80 -7.34 1.54
N LEU A 132 2.71 -8.50 2.16
CA LEU A 132 3.40 -8.77 3.42
C LEU A 132 4.74 -9.44 3.14
N TYR A 133 5.80 -8.80 3.61
CA TYR A 133 7.15 -9.33 3.55
C TYR A 133 7.60 -9.73 4.94
N PHE A 134 8.10 -10.96 5.10
CA PHE A 134 8.68 -11.40 6.35
C PHE A 134 10.19 -11.30 6.32
N ARG A 135 10.76 -10.53 7.25
CA ARG A 135 12.20 -10.47 7.47
C ARG A 135 12.57 -11.42 8.60
N ALA A 136 13.12 -12.57 8.21
CA ALA A 136 13.59 -13.56 9.17
C ALA A 136 14.74 -13.00 10.03
N ASP A 137 14.65 -13.21 11.32
CA ASP A 137 15.66 -12.89 12.32
C ASP A 137 15.62 -13.97 13.41
N PRO A 138 16.58 -14.90 13.44
CA PRO A 138 16.62 -15.96 14.45
C PRO A 138 16.75 -15.45 15.89
N ALA A 139 17.18 -14.20 16.10
CA ALA A 139 17.27 -13.60 17.43
C ALA A 139 15.95 -12.94 17.88
N ALA A 140 14.99 -12.72 16.96
CA ALA A 140 13.71 -12.13 17.29
C ALA A 140 12.77 -13.15 17.96
N PRO A 141 11.88 -12.73 18.88
CA PRO A 141 11.02 -13.63 19.66
C PRO A 141 10.17 -14.61 18.83
N TYR A 142 9.84 -14.24 17.60
CA TYR A 142 9.00 -15.03 16.69
C TYR A 142 9.72 -15.39 15.38
N GLY A 143 11.05 -15.34 15.39
CA GLY A 143 11.90 -15.68 14.24
C GLY A 143 11.97 -14.61 13.16
N GLY A 144 11.48 -13.40 13.43
CA GLY A 144 11.53 -12.24 12.54
C GLY A 144 10.31 -11.31 12.68
N THR A 145 10.17 -10.39 11.73
CA THR A 145 9.09 -9.39 11.71
C THR A 145 8.47 -9.24 10.32
N TRP A 146 7.16 -8.95 10.29
CA TRP A 146 6.43 -8.60 9.08
C TRP A 146 6.55 -7.12 8.72
N PHE A 147 6.50 -6.84 7.42
CA PHE A 147 6.51 -5.52 6.80
C PHE A 147 5.38 -5.44 5.80
N VAL A 148 4.78 -4.26 5.67
CA VAL A 148 3.79 -3.98 4.62
C VAL A 148 4.50 -3.20 3.52
N LEU A 149 4.41 -3.69 2.29
CA LEU A 149 4.96 -3.05 1.11
C LEU A 149 3.83 -2.74 0.13
N PRO A 150 3.72 -1.49 -0.36
CA PRO A 150 2.78 -1.20 -1.42
C PRO A 150 3.24 -1.86 -2.73
N TRP A 151 2.27 -2.16 -3.59
CA TRP A 151 2.45 -2.61 -4.96
C TRP A 151 1.52 -1.80 -5.86
N ASP A 152 1.71 -1.86 -7.18
CA ASP A 152 0.76 -1.39 -8.18
C ASP A 152 0.09 -0.03 -7.84
N LEU A 153 0.92 1.01 -7.89
CA LEU A 153 0.60 2.37 -7.46
C LEU A 153 0.04 3.25 -8.59
N ASP A 154 -0.45 2.64 -9.67
CA ASP A 154 -1.01 3.33 -10.82
C ASP A 154 -2.32 4.08 -10.47
N HIS A 155 -3.11 3.54 -9.53
CA HIS A 155 -4.31 4.16 -8.95
C HIS A 155 -4.01 5.02 -7.72
N THR A 156 -3.04 5.92 -7.87
CA THR A 156 -2.66 6.89 -6.85
C THR A 156 -2.63 8.30 -7.40
N PHE A 157 -2.41 9.28 -6.52
CA PHE A 157 -2.31 10.70 -6.83
C PHE A 157 -3.50 11.28 -7.61
N GLY A 158 -4.70 10.79 -7.29
CA GLY A 158 -5.95 11.25 -7.87
C GLY A 158 -6.40 10.48 -9.11
N VAL A 159 -5.57 9.57 -9.64
CA VAL A 159 -5.96 8.63 -10.70
C VAL A 159 -7.14 7.80 -10.20
N SER A 160 -8.25 7.81 -10.94
CA SER A 160 -9.50 7.10 -10.63
C SER A 160 -10.20 7.50 -9.33
N ALA A 161 -9.60 8.37 -8.49
CA ALA A 161 -10.14 8.83 -7.22
C ALA A 161 -9.71 10.27 -6.87
N PRO A 162 -10.06 11.28 -7.69
CA PRO A 162 -9.62 12.66 -7.52
C PRO A 162 -10.05 13.30 -6.18
N GLN A 163 -11.13 12.83 -5.57
CA GLN A 163 -11.60 13.26 -4.26
C GLN A 163 -10.57 13.06 -3.13
N GLN A 164 -9.59 12.16 -3.32
CA GLN A 164 -8.53 11.92 -2.34
C GLN A 164 -7.59 13.12 -2.14
N ALA A 165 -7.57 14.08 -3.09
CA ALA A 165 -6.76 15.29 -2.98
C ALA A 165 -7.11 16.10 -1.71
N GLY A 166 -8.41 16.21 -1.38
CA GLY A 166 -8.91 16.99 -0.26
C GLY A 166 -9.27 16.19 1.01
N ALA A 167 -9.14 14.87 0.98
CA ALA A 167 -9.54 14.02 2.10
C ALA A 167 -8.73 14.34 3.38
N PRO A 168 -9.32 14.32 4.59
CA PRO A 168 -8.56 14.39 5.83
C PRO A 168 -7.53 13.25 5.94
N TYR A 169 -6.51 13.46 6.76
CA TYR A 169 -5.43 12.49 6.96
C TYR A 169 -5.91 11.14 7.53
N ASP A 170 -6.92 11.15 8.39
CA ASP A 170 -7.50 9.99 9.05
C ASP A 170 -8.71 9.39 8.29
N GLN A 171 -9.06 9.97 7.14
CA GLN A 171 -10.12 9.43 6.30
C GLN A 171 -9.59 8.25 5.47
N PHE A 172 -9.59 7.08 6.08
CA PHE A 172 -9.47 5.83 5.35
C PHE A 172 -10.84 5.43 4.82
N ALA A 173 -10.91 5.04 3.54
CA ALA A 173 -12.13 4.48 2.99
C ALA A 173 -12.37 3.13 3.68
N SER A 174 -13.25 3.12 4.69
CA SER A 174 -13.52 2.00 5.60
C SER A 174 -14.13 0.75 4.94
N ARG A 175 -13.91 0.54 3.63
CA ARG A 175 -14.57 -0.49 2.84
C ARG A 175 -14.15 -1.91 3.21
N THR A 176 -12.99 -2.11 3.84
CA THR A 176 -12.44 -3.46 4.02
C THR A 176 -12.24 -3.93 5.45
N GLU A 177 -12.37 -3.07 6.45
CA GLU A 177 -12.22 -3.47 7.87
C GLU A 177 -10.94 -4.28 8.13
N ASN A 178 -9.79 -3.87 7.56
CA ASN A 178 -8.52 -4.54 7.85
C ASN A 178 -8.23 -4.46 9.36
N ARG A 179 -8.23 -5.61 10.04
CA ARG A 179 -8.16 -5.71 11.49
C ARG A 179 -6.87 -5.14 12.07
N LEU A 180 -5.74 -5.33 11.39
CA LEU A 180 -4.46 -4.76 11.82
C LEU A 180 -4.55 -3.23 11.86
N PHE A 181 -4.92 -2.60 10.75
CA PHE A 181 -4.94 -1.14 10.69
C PHE A 181 -6.08 -0.53 11.51
N THR A 182 -7.21 -1.22 11.60
CA THR A 182 -8.32 -0.87 12.50
C THR A 182 -7.85 -0.87 13.95
N PHE A 183 -7.12 -1.92 14.37
CA PHE A 183 -6.51 -1.99 15.70
C PHE A 183 -5.52 -0.84 15.92
N LEU A 184 -4.59 -0.63 14.99
CA LEU A 184 -3.56 0.41 15.13
C LEU A 184 -4.14 1.83 15.24
N LEU A 185 -5.24 2.11 14.54
CA LEU A 185 -5.93 3.41 14.57
C LEU A 185 -6.79 3.60 15.83
N ASN A 186 -7.28 2.52 16.44
CA ASN A 186 -8.15 2.58 17.61
C ASN A 186 -7.38 2.40 18.93
N HIS A 187 -6.19 1.78 18.91
CA HIS A 187 -5.35 1.66 20.11
C HIS A 187 -4.69 3.01 20.45
N PRO A 188 -4.92 3.61 21.64
CA PRO A 188 -4.51 4.98 21.95
C PRO A 188 -3.01 5.25 21.75
N GLU A 189 -2.16 4.36 22.26
CA GLU A 189 -0.71 4.50 22.13
C GLU A 189 -0.23 4.40 20.67
N SER A 190 -0.77 3.43 19.91
CA SER A 190 -0.44 3.24 18.50
C SER A 190 -0.88 4.44 17.67
N LYS A 191 -2.09 4.96 17.90
CA LYS A 191 -2.59 6.17 17.23
C LYS A 191 -1.67 7.37 17.49
N ARG A 192 -1.24 7.57 18.74
CA ARG A 192 -0.27 8.64 19.09
C ARG A 192 1.04 8.47 18.32
N ARG A 193 1.63 7.27 18.32
CA ARG A 193 2.88 6.96 17.58
C ARG A 193 2.73 7.20 16.08
N TYR A 194 1.60 6.78 15.49
CA TYR A 194 1.31 7.00 14.09
C TYR A 194 1.24 8.50 13.74
N LEU A 195 0.55 9.31 14.56
CA LEU A 195 0.46 10.75 14.37
C LEU A 195 1.81 11.44 14.47
N GLU A 196 2.65 11.05 15.43
CA GLU A 196 4.02 11.55 15.55
C GLU A 196 4.85 11.25 14.30
N ILE A 197 4.82 10.00 13.82
CA ILE A 197 5.51 9.61 12.59
C ILE A 197 4.99 10.38 11.40
N ALA A 198 3.67 10.51 11.22
CA ALA A 198 3.12 11.20 10.07
C ALA A 198 3.40 12.69 10.07
N ARG A 199 3.36 13.36 11.24
CA ARG A 199 3.80 14.75 11.37
C ARG A 199 5.27 14.89 10.99
N ALA A 200 6.14 14.02 11.51
CA ALA A 200 7.56 14.03 11.20
C ALA A 200 7.82 13.77 9.70
N ARG A 201 7.13 12.79 9.10
CA ARG A 201 7.24 12.48 7.67
C ARG A 201 6.77 13.66 6.83
N LEU A 202 5.59 14.21 7.09
CA LEU A 202 5.08 15.37 6.35
C LEU A 202 6.02 16.58 6.46
N ALA A 203 6.58 16.84 7.64
CA ALA A 203 7.54 17.91 7.86
C ALA A 203 8.87 17.68 7.11
N SER A 204 9.27 16.42 6.91
CA SER A 204 10.48 16.07 6.14
C SER A 204 10.29 16.17 4.62
N LEU A 205 9.05 16.25 4.13
CA LEU A 205 8.77 16.39 2.71
C LEU A 205 8.85 17.85 2.28
N SER A 206 9.64 18.12 1.24
CA SER A 206 9.63 19.41 0.54
C SER A 206 8.60 19.37 -0.58
N GLU A 207 7.48 20.08 -0.39
CA GLU A 207 6.45 20.25 -1.43
C GLU A 207 7.06 20.82 -2.71
N ALA A 208 7.88 21.86 -2.61
CA ALA A 208 8.54 22.46 -3.77
C ALA A 208 9.42 21.44 -4.52
N SER A 209 10.20 20.62 -3.80
CA SER A 209 11.06 19.60 -4.42
C SER A 209 10.25 18.49 -5.09
N ILE A 210 9.13 18.08 -4.50
CA ILE A 210 8.25 17.06 -5.09
C ILE A 210 7.55 17.60 -6.35
N LEU A 211 7.03 18.82 -6.30
CA LEU A 211 6.41 19.45 -7.47
C LEU A 211 7.44 19.65 -8.60
N GLU A 212 8.68 19.97 -8.25
CA GLU A 212 9.75 20.06 -9.24
C GLU A 212 10.11 18.70 -9.83
N ALA A 213 10.20 17.65 -9.01
CA ALA A 213 10.44 16.29 -9.49
C ALA A 213 9.37 15.84 -10.50
N VAL A 214 8.09 16.18 -10.27
CA VAL A 214 7.00 15.91 -11.22
C VAL A 214 7.23 16.61 -12.56
N LYS A 215 7.68 17.87 -12.56
CA LYS A 215 7.95 18.61 -13.81
C LYS A 215 9.14 18.02 -14.56
N VAL A 216 10.20 17.65 -13.85
CA VAL A 216 11.38 16.99 -14.42
C VAL A 216 10.99 15.68 -15.08
N GLU A 217 10.26 14.81 -14.36
CA GLU A 217 9.78 13.53 -14.87
C GLU A 217 8.87 13.71 -16.10
N SER A 218 7.94 14.66 -16.04
CA SER A 218 7.07 15.02 -17.17
C SER A 218 7.88 15.44 -18.41
N GLY A 219 8.94 16.22 -18.23
CA GLY A 219 9.87 16.60 -19.30
C GLY A 219 10.59 15.39 -19.91
N GLN A 220 11.05 14.45 -19.07
CA GLN A 220 11.70 13.22 -19.51
C GLN A 220 10.73 12.31 -20.28
N LEU A 221 9.51 12.13 -19.78
CA LEU A 221 8.45 11.37 -20.45
C LEU A 221 8.09 11.97 -21.81
N LYS A 222 7.97 13.31 -21.89
CA LYS A 222 7.73 14.01 -23.15
C LYS A 222 8.82 13.73 -24.19
N ALA A 223 10.08 13.68 -23.78
CA ALA A 223 11.19 13.37 -24.68
C ALA A 223 11.18 11.88 -25.09
N ALA A 224 10.93 10.98 -24.14
CA ALA A 224 10.94 9.53 -24.37
C ALA A 224 9.83 9.04 -25.31
N ARG A 225 8.69 9.74 -25.36
CA ARG A 225 7.54 9.37 -26.20
C ARG A 225 7.62 9.84 -27.65
N LEU A 226 8.62 10.63 -28.03
CA LEU A 226 8.74 11.11 -29.42
C LEU A 226 8.87 9.91 -30.38
N GLY A 227 8.01 9.87 -31.40
CA GLY A 227 7.90 8.79 -32.36
C GLY A 227 7.18 7.53 -31.87
N THR A 228 6.78 7.45 -30.60
CA THR A 228 6.06 6.28 -30.07
C THR A 228 4.60 6.27 -30.50
N TRP A 229 3.93 5.14 -30.28
CA TRP A 229 2.50 5.01 -30.55
C TRP A 229 1.66 5.94 -29.64
N GLU A 230 2.13 6.23 -28.43
CA GLU A 230 1.44 7.11 -27.48
C GLU A 230 1.42 8.57 -27.97
N GLU A 231 2.48 9.01 -28.63
CA GLU A 231 2.50 10.32 -29.30
C GLU A 231 1.50 10.34 -30.45
N LYS A 232 1.53 9.31 -31.31
CA LYS A 232 0.62 9.20 -32.46
C LYS A 232 -0.85 9.15 -32.04
N ARG A 233 -1.16 8.57 -30.87
CA ARG A 233 -2.50 8.53 -30.29
C ARG A 233 -2.89 9.79 -29.52
N GLY A 234 -1.97 10.75 -29.34
CA GLY A 234 -2.29 12.01 -28.66
C GLY A 234 -2.57 11.86 -27.17
N VAL A 235 -1.93 10.91 -26.47
CA VAL A 235 -2.05 10.76 -25.00
C VAL A 235 -1.72 12.09 -24.32
N ASP A 236 -2.61 12.58 -23.45
CA ASP A 236 -2.52 13.92 -22.84
C ASP A 236 -1.67 13.92 -21.55
N TYR A 237 -0.36 13.81 -21.73
CA TYR A 237 0.58 13.91 -20.62
C TYR A 237 0.67 15.32 -20.00
N ALA A 238 0.31 16.37 -20.75
CA ALA A 238 0.32 17.73 -20.23
C ALA A 238 -0.82 17.92 -19.21
N GLY A 239 -2.03 17.48 -19.56
CA GLY A 239 -3.18 17.42 -18.65
C GLY A 239 -2.90 16.53 -17.44
N ALA A 240 -2.32 15.33 -17.66
CA ALA A 240 -1.91 14.43 -16.57
C ALA A 240 -0.94 15.11 -15.59
N THR A 241 0.06 15.82 -16.11
CA THR A 241 1.04 16.56 -15.29
C THR A 241 0.36 17.67 -14.50
N ALA A 242 -0.50 18.46 -15.13
CA ALA A 242 -1.23 19.53 -14.45
C ALA A 242 -2.15 18.98 -13.35
N GLY A 243 -2.83 17.87 -13.61
CA GLY A 243 -3.66 17.15 -12.65
C GLY A 243 -2.86 16.67 -11.44
N LEU A 244 -1.71 16.03 -11.68
CA LEU A 244 -0.82 15.53 -10.61
C LEU A 244 -0.26 16.67 -9.74
N LEU A 245 0.20 17.75 -10.36
CA LEU A 245 0.68 18.93 -9.63
C LEU A 245 -0.41 19.53 -8.74
N LYS A 246 -1.63 19.65 -9.27
CA LYS A 246 -2.79 20.13 -8.51
C LYS A 246 -3.12 19.19 -7.35
N PHE A 247 -3.19 17.88 -7.61
CA PHE A 247 -3.46 16.87 -6.58
C PHE A 247 -2.46 16.99 -5.43
N LEU A 248 -1.17 17.04 -5.74
CA LEU A 248 -0.11 17.09 -4.72
C LEU A 248 -0.21 18.36 -3.88
N SER A 249 -0.43 19.53 -4.49
CA SER A 249 -0.59 20.79 -3.75
C SER A 249 -1.81 20.75 -2.83
N ASP A 250 -2.97 20.30 -3.34
CA ASP A 250 -4.19 20.14 -2.53
C ASP A 250 -3.98 19.15 -1.38
N ARG A 251 -3.27 18.04 -1.64
CA ARG A 251 -2.98 17.01 -0.65
C ARG A 251 -2.07 17.51 0.46
N PHE A 252 -1.00 18.23 0.12
CA PHE A 252 -0.14 18.87 1.12
C PHE A 252 -0.94 19.80 2.02
N LYS A 253 -1.82 20.63 1.44
CA LYS A 253 -2.70 21.53 2.20
C LYS A 253 -3.65 20.75 3.13
N ALA A 254 -4.34 19.73 2.60
CA ALA A 254 -5.29 18.93 3.37
C ALA A 254 -4.63 18.17 4.52
N LEU A 255 -3.46 17.58 4.29
CA LEU A 255 -2.70 16.83 5.30
C LEU A 255 -2.18 17.75 6.41
N ARG A 256 -1.61 18.92 6.06
CA ARG A 256 -1.15 19.89 7.06
C ARG A 256 -2.31 20.37 7.93
N ALA A 257 -3.44 20.71 7.33
CA ALA A 257 -4.63 21.18 8.04
C ALA A 257 -5.18 20.10 8.98
N SER A 258 -5.36 18.87 8.49
CA SER A 258 -5.92 17.78 9.30
C SER A 258 -4.99 17.33 10.42
N LEU A 259 -3.69 17.16 10.18
CA LEU A 259 -2.73 16.78 11.23
C LEU A 259 -2.54 17.86 12.32
N ALA A 260 -2.71 19.13 11.96
CA ALA A 260 -2.68 20.24 12.92
C ALA A 260 -3.95 20.33 13.79
N ALA A 261 -5.08 19.82 13.29
CA ALA A 261 -6.36 19.79 14.01
C ALA A 261 -6.50 18.60 14.97
N LEU A 262 -5.67 17.57 14.80
CA LEU A 262 -5.65 16.40 15.68
C LEU A 262 -4.84 16.69 16.96
N PRO A 263 -5.26 16.12 18.11
CA PRO A 263 -4.59 16.32 19.40
C PRO A 263 -3.15 15.79 19.46
#